data_AF-A0A3A8QCA8-F1
#
_entry.id   AF-A0A3A8QCA8-F1
#
_cell.length_a   1.000
_cell.length_b   1.000
_cell.length_c   1.000
_cell.angle_alpha   90.00
_cell.angle_beta   90.00
_cell.angle_gamma   90.00
#
_symmetry.space_group_name_H-M   'P 1'
#
loop_
_entity.id
_entity.type
_entity.pdbx_description
1 polymer ?
#
loop_
_entity_poly.entity_id
_entity_poly.type
_entity_poly.pdbx_seq_one_letter_code
_entity_poly.pdbx_strand_id
1 'polypeptide(L)'
;MQLRKMMVMLAALSSMSLALTACGDDPTTVESCTSDTDCSSGFCNTAAGVCMDTCESGSDCPDTEKNCAPLAGSSNTQKVCQCQTNQLCNTDDSTSLVCGTVSKRCEEPGSTPAGCTKDADCAAGNTCNTSTGVCSPAAATCTGEGKSTCAYGNACYSNKCDAPPAPTCENYQNFGNKAALGTTGPIIFKVETIGAAIDTGYCQDPSAPKRARVTLSAYSSTPFPQTAKELNGFLYVRVNGTTLTPSVSSSSGNYTVSGANRERADIIISTCVAESSNTTSLGYYFTGGNFYCYQSNY
;
A
#
# COMPACT_ATOMS: atom_id res chain seq x y z
N MET A 1 16.11 49.63 40.95
CA MET A 1 17.28 49.21 41.74
C MET A 1 18.11 48.27 40.86
N GLN A 2 18.92 48.84 39.97
CA GLN A 2 20.39 48.92 40.07
C GLN A 2 21.10 47.60 40.31
N LEU A 3 21.67 47.10 39.21
CA LEU A 3 22.76 46.12 39.15
C LEU A 3 23.99 46.57 39.96
N ARG A 4 24.63 45.61 40.65
CA ARG A 4 26.08 45.48 40.86
C ARG A 4 26.40 43.98 40.92
N LYS A 5 27.01 43.37 39.89
CA LYS A 5 28.45 43.32 39.57
C LYS A 5 29.33 42.71 40.68
N MET A 6 29.92 41.55 40.32
CA MET A 6 31.34 41.18 40.37
C MET A 6 31.74 39.90 41.15
N MET A 7 32.21 38.94 40.33
CA MET A 7 33.44 38.12 40.43
C MET A 7 33.69 37.26 41.67
N VAL A 8 34.01 35.98 41.46
CA VAL A 8 35.35 35.39 41.70
C VAL A 8 35.46 34.05 40.95
N MET A 9 36.55 33.90 40.20
CA MET A 9 37.05 32.64 39.60
C MET A 9 37.47 31.65 40.68
N LEU A 10 37.27 30.35 40.45
CA LEU A 10 38.21 29.34 40.96
C LEU A 10 38.38 28.21 39.94
N ALA A 11 39.58 28.13 39.39
CA ALA A 11 40.06 27.02 38.60
C ALA A 11 40.41 25.84 39.52
N ALA A 12 40.04 24.63 39.13
CA ALA A 12 40.69 23.41 39.58
C ALA A 12 40.76 22.45 38.39
N LEU A 13 41.99 22.26 37.90
CA LEU A 13 42.36 21.18 37.00
C LEU A 13 42.16 19.84 37.71
N SER A 14 41.43 18.93 37.08
CA SER A 14 41.63 17.50 37.27
C SER A 14 41.51 16.81 35.92
N SER A 15 42.67 16.69 35.29
CA SER A 15 42.99 15.68 34.29
C SER A 15 42.59 14.30 34.80
N MET A 16 41.55 13.71 34.23
CA MET A 16 41.39 12.26 34.18
C MET A 16 41.08 11.86 32.75
N SER A 17 42.15 11.45 32.09
CA SER A 17 42.18 10.62 30.90
C SER A 17 41.28 9.40 31.10
N LEU A 18 40.07 9.46 30.56
CA LEU A 18 39.35 8.25 30.17
C LEU A 18 39.65 8.06 28.69
N ALA A 19 40.55 7.11 28.44
CA ALA A 19 40.75 6.52 27.14
C ALA A 19 39.41 5.96 26.66
N LEU A 20 38.69 6.75 25.87
CA LEU A 20 37.78 6.20 24.88
C LEU A 20 38.70 5.58 23.84
N THR A 21 38.87 4.26 23.95
CA THR A 21 39.22 3.41 22.85
C THR A 21 38.31 3.77 21.69
N ALA A 22 38.84 4.56 20.76
CA ALA A 22 38.28 4.79 19.44
C ALA A 22 38.24 3.43 18.73
N CYS A 23 37.16 2.68 18.95
CA CYS A 23 36.72 1.68 17.99
C CYS A 23 36.24 2.46 16.77
N GLY A 24 36.79 2.08 15.62
CA GLY A 24 36.52 2.74 14.35
C GLY A 24 35.02 2.90 14.10
N ASP A 25 34.68 4.10 13.65
CA ASP A 25 33.43 4.36 12.95
C ASP A 25 33.35 3.38 11.78
N ASP A 26 32.67 2.27 12.01
CA ASP A 26 32.19 1.39 10.98
C ASP A 26 30.98 2.12 10.36
N PRO A 27 31.06 2.63 9.12
CA PRO A 27 29.99 3.41 8.49
C PRO A 27 28.73 2.57 8.18
N THR A 28 28.65 1.34 8.68
CA THR A 28 27.62 0.36 8.34
C THR A 28 26.47 0.27 9.33
N THR A 29 26.53 0.93 10.50
CA THR A 29 25.34 1.08 11.35
C THR A 29 24.49 2.21 10.81
N VAL A 30 23.64 1.89 9.83
CA VAL A 30 22.63 2.79 9.30
C VAL A 30 21.74 3.24 10.45
N GLU A 31 21.97 4.45 10.97
CA GLU A 31 21.05 5.08 11.94
C GLU A 31 19.69 5.22 11.26
N SER A 32 18.72 4.47 11.77
CA SER A 32 17.36 4.49 11.26
C SER A 32 16.64 5.73 11.77
N CYS A 33 15.95 6.44 10.89
CA CYS A 33 15.25 7.68 11.23
C CYS A 33 13.82 7.70 10.71
N THR A 34 12.97 8.46 11.39
CA THR A 34 11.60 8.78 10.96
C THR A 34 11.38 10.27 10.76
N SER A 35 12.31 11.10 11.25
CA SER A 35 12.31 12.55 11.14
C SER A 35 13.74 13.10 11.20
N ASP A 36 13.95 14.32 10.68
CA ASP A 36 15.24 14.99 10.66
C ASP A 36 15.89 15.14 12.05
N THR A 37 15.07 15.20 13.11
CA THR A 37 15.54 15.32 14.50
C THR A 37 16.13 14.03 15.06
N ASP A 38 15.89 12.90 14.39
CA ASP A 38 16.43 11.61 14.81
C ASP A 38 17.91 11.46 14.40
N CYS A 39 18.39 12.31 13.50
CA CYS A 39 19.72 12.25 12.93
C CYS A 39 20.63 13.32 13.53
N SER A 40 21.83 12.92 13.95
CA SER A 40 22.86 13.87 14.40
C SER A 40 23.27 14.88 13.30
N SER A 41 23.12 14.48 12.04
CA SER A 41 23.33 15.31 10.84
C SER A 41 22.18 16.29 10.55
N GLY A 42 21.03 16.14 11.22
CA GLY A 42 19.84 16.95 11.02
C GLY A 42 19.06 16.66 9.73
N PHE A 43 19.32 15.54 9.05
CA PHE A 43 18.60 15.16 7.83
C PHE A 43 18.27 13.67 7.79
N CYS A 44 16.98 13.37 7.66
CA CYS A 44 16.44 12.03 7.50
C CYS A 44 15.87 11.83 6.09
N ASN A 45 16.39 10.82 5.39
CA ASN A 45 15.69 10.29 4.23
C ASN A 45 14.52 9.42 4.70
N THR A 46 13.39 10.03 4.96
CA THR A 46 12.18 9.35 5.45
C THR A 46 11.64 8.28 4.49
N ALA A 47 11.98 8.35 3.20
CA ALA A 47 11.59 7.33 2.22
C ALA A 47 12.41 6.03 2.36
N ALA A 48 13.66 6.13 2.82
CA ALA A 48 14.53 4.99 3.10
C ALA A 48 14.68 4.69 4.59
N GLY A 49 14.25 5.60 5.47
CA GLY A 49 14.44 5.54 6.91
C GLY A 49 15.91 5.65 7.33
N VAL A 50 16.75 6.38 6.59
CA VAL A 50 18.20 6.47 6.84
C VAL A 50 18.66 7.90 7.08
N CYS A 51 19.54 8.10 8.05
CA CYS A 51 20.20 9.38 8.27
C CYS A 51 21.21 9.67 7.15
N MET A 52 21.21 10.92 6.67
CA MET A 52 22.12 11.37 5.63
C MET A 52 22.98 12.51 6.13
N ASP A 53 24.26 12.50 5.75
CA ASP A 53 25.16 13.60 6.06
C ASP A 53 24.86 14.80 5.17
N THR A 54 24.77 15.97 5.79
CA THR A 54 24.55 17.23 5.08
C THR A 54 25.88 17.77 4.58
N CYS A 55 25.85 18.46 3.44
CA CYS A 55 27.07 18.91 2.77
C CYS A 55 26.84 20.28 2.13
N GLU A 56 27.92 21.04 1.90
CA GLU A 56 27.86 22.28 1.13
C GLU A 56 28.35 22.06 -0.31
N SER A 57 29.30 21.13 -0.45
CA SER A 57 30.00 20.75 -1.68
C SER A 57 30.41 19.27 -1.67
N GLY A 58 30.77 18.73 -2.84
CA GLY A 58 31.16 17.31 -2.96
C GLY A 58 32.46 16.92 -2.25
N SER A 59 33.24 17.89 -1.74
CA SER A 59 34.44 17.64 -0.92
C SER A 59 34.11 17.38 0.55
N ASP A 60 32.90 17.73 0.99
CA ASP A 60 32.44 17.48 2.37
C ASP A 60 31.94 16.04 2.54
N CYS A 61 31.78 15.33 1.41
CA CYS A 61 31.30 13.97 1.38
C CYS A 61 32.45 12.97 1.35
N PRO A 62 32.24 11.77 1.93
CA PRO A 62 33.21 10.68 1.79
C PRO A 62 33.44 10.33 0.32
N ASP A 63 34.60 9.74 0.02
CA ASP A 63 34.98 9.42 -1.37
C ASP A 63 33.96 8.50 -2.08
N THR A 64 33.19 7.75 -1.28
CA THR A 64 32.10 6.88 -1.72
C THR A 64 30.82 7.62 -2.12
N GLU A 65 30.64 8.88 -1.72
CA GLU A 65 29.37 9.64 -1.84
C GLU A 65 29.59 11.10 -2.30
N LYS A 66 30.48 11.32 -3.28
CA LYS A 66 30.88 12.67 -3.77
C LYS A 66 29.78 13.59 -4.33
N ASN A 67 28.55 13.11 -4.46
CA ASN A 67 27.45 13.93 -4.97
C ASN A 67 26.75 14.66 -3.82
N CYS A 68 27.02 15.96 -3.69
CA CYS A 68 26.34 16.82 -2.73
C CYS A 68 25.17 17.55 -3.40
N ALA A 69 23.95 17.05 -3.21
CA ALA A 69 22.75 17.61 -3.85
C ALA A 69 21.52 17.52 -2.94
N PRO A 70 20.46 18.32 -3.18
CA PRO A 70 19.19 18.12 -2.51
C PRO A 70 18.63 16.72 -2.84
N LEU A 71 18.05 16.05 -1.84
CA LEU A 71 17.42 14.75 -2.06
C LEU A 71 16.13 14.91 -2.87
N ALA A 72 16.06 14.26 -4.03
CA ALA A 72 14.90 14.33 -4.89
C ALA A 72 13.65 13.78 -4.19
N GLY A 73 12.59 14.60 -4.13
CA GLY A 73 11.33 14.24 -3.46
C GLY A 73 11.27 14.56 -1.97
N SER A 74 12.34 15.08 -1.37
CA SER A 74 12.30 15.60 0.01
C SER A 74 11.69 17.00 0.06
N SER A 75 10.95 17.29 1.14
CA SER A 75 10.51 18.65 1.49
C SER A 75 11.64 19.50 2.08
N ASN A 76 12.71 18.86 2.56
CA ASN A 76 13.91 19.52 3.04
C ASN A 76 14.86 19.77 1.84
N THR A 77 15.21 21.04 1.63
CA THR A 77 16.04 21.48 0.49
C THR A 77 17.54 21.47 0.78
N GLN A 78 17.92 21.03 1.99
CA GLN A 78 19.31 20.87 2.37
C GLN A 78 19.98 19.84 1.47
N LYS A 79 21.24 20.12 1.12
CA LYS A 79 22.04 19.19 0.33
C LYS A 79 22.60 18.11 1.23
N VAL A 80 22.63 16.90 0.70
CA VAL A 80 23.12 15.71 1.38
C VAL A 80 24.07 14.94 0.48
N CYS A 81 24.98 14.21 1.10
CA CYS A 81 25.89 13.31 0.43
C CYS A 81 25.12 12.12 -0.14
N GLN A 82 25.30 11.88 -1.43
CA GLN A 82 24.62 10.84 -2.18
C GLN A 82 25.65 10.03 -2.96
N CYS A 83 25.50 8.71 -2.96
CA CYS A 83 26.11 7.89 -3.97
C CYS A 83 25.45 8.19 -5.34
N GLN A 84 26.22 8.12 -6.42
CA GLN A 84 25.70 8.34 -7.78
C GLN A 84 25.77 7.08 -8.64
N THR A 85 26.80 6.26 -8.44
CA THR A 85 27.04 5.05 -9.21
C THR A 85 27.59 3.96 -8.30
N ASN A 86 27.38 2.70 -8.67
CA ASN A 86 27.94 1.58 -7.92
C ASN A 86 29.47 1.65 -7.90
N GLN A 87 30.10 2.17 -8.95
CA GLN A 87 31.55 2.35 -9.03
C GLN A 87 32.10 3.25 -7.92
N LEU A 88 31.34 4.27 -7.50
CA LEU A 88 31.75 5.15 -6.39
C LEU A 88 31.71 4.41 -5.05
N CYS A 89 30.86 3.40 -4.89
CA CYS A 89 30.77 2.61 -3.67
C CYS A 89 31.88 1.57 -3.51
N ASN A 90 32.74 1.38 -4.53
CA ASN A 90 33.73 0.31 -4.59
C ASN A 90 35.15 0.89 -4.73
N THR A 91 35.64 1.59 -3.71
CA THR A 91 36.92 2.32 -3.76
C THR A 91 38.16 1.44 -3.48
N ASP A 92 38.00 0.31 -2.79
CA ASP A 92 39.12 -0.49 -2.28
C ASP A 92 38.87 -2.00 -2.40
N ASP A 93 39.12 -2.61 -3.57
CA ASP A 93 39.03 -4.05 -3.91
C ASP A 93 37.73 -4.81 -3.52
N SER A 94 36.80 -4.16 -2.83
CA SER A 94 35.44 -4.57 -2.58
C SER A 94 34.64 -4.30 -3.85
N THR A 95 34.00 -5.33 -4.38
CA THR A 95 33.13 -5.23 -5.57
C THR A 95 31.66 -5.47 -5.23
N SER A 96 31.31 -5.52 -3.94
CA SER A 96 29.97 -5.88 -3.50
C SER A 96 29.05 -4.66 -3.45
N LEU A 97 29.50 -3.51 -2.99
CA LEU A 97 28.59 -2.41 -2.66
C LEU A 97 27.93 -1.78 -3.90
N VAL A 98 26.63 -1.48 -3.79
CA VAL A 98 25.87 -0.75 -4.81
C VAL A 98 25.35 0.56 -4.25
N CYS A 99 25.04 1.49 -5.15
CA CYS A 99 24.40 2.73 -4.79
C CYS A 99 22.88 2.54 -4.71
N GLY A 100 22.33 2.69 -3.52
CA GLY A 100 20.91 2.47 -3.27
C GLY A 100 20.01 3.42 -4.03
N THR A 101 18.95 2.88 -4.63
CA THR A 101 18.06 3.66 -5.49
C THR A 101 17.22 4.66 -4.68
N VAL A 102 16.82 4.28 -3.46
CA VAL A 102 16.00 5.08 -2.54
C VAL A 102 16.85 5.70 -1.43
N SER A 103 17.78 4.95 -0.83
CA SER A 103 18.67 5.44 0.24
C SER A 103 19.66 6.49 -0.27
N LYS A 104 20.11 6.36 -1.53
CA LYS A 104 21.24 7.10 -2.10
C LYS A 104 22.52 6.97 -1.27
N ARG A 105 22.68 5.83 -0.59
CA ARG A 105 23.89 5.44 0.17
C ARG A 105 24.53 4.20 -0.46
N CYS A 106 25.80 3.99 -0.15
CA CYS A 106 26.48 2.75 -0.52
C CYS A 106 26.09 1.60 0.42
N GLU A 107 25.63 0.49 -0.13
CA GLU A 107 25.12 -0.63 0.65
C GLU A 107 25.41 -1.99 -0.01
N GLU A 108 25.45 -3.04 0.81
CA GLU A 108 25.67 -4.41 0.34
C GLU A 108 24.50 -4.88 -0.55
N PRO A 109 24.74 -5.69 -1.59
CA PRO A 109 23.69 -6.30 -2.40
C PRO A 109 22.69 -7.07 -1.52
N GLY A 110 21.40 -6.77 -1.64
CA GLY A 110 20.35 -7.31 -0.77
C GLY A 110 20.17 -6.59 0.57
N SER A 111 21.12 -5.74 0.99
CA SER A 111 20.88 -4.79 2.08
C SER A 111 20.05 -3.67 1.50
N THR A 112 18.88 -3.43 2.06
CA THR A 112 17.99 -2.43 1.49
C THR A 112 18.72 -1.10 1.29
N PRO A 113 18.60 -0.46 0.09
CA PRO A 113 17.96 -0.93 -1.15
C PRO A 113 18.90 -1.36 -2.30
N ALA A 114 19.61 -2.48 -2.11
CA ALA A 114 20.19 -3.28 -3.18
C ALA A 114 19.37 -4.55 -3.40
N GLY A 115 19.12 -4.93 -4.64
CA GLY A 115 18.06 -5.88 -4.94
C GLY A 115 18.28 -7.32 -4.44
N CYS A 116 17.20 -8.01 -4.07
CA CYS A 116 17.19 -9.40 -3.63
C CYS A 116 17.15 -10.39 -4.81
N THR A 117 17.67 -11.60 -4.63
CA THR A 117 17.61 -12.70 -5.63
C THR A 117 16.87 -13.95 -5.14
N LYS A 118 16.63 -14.04 -3.83
CA LYS A 118 15.90 -15.13 -3.15
C LYS A 118 15.34 -14.61 -1.82
N ASP A 119 14.33 -15.27 -1.28
CA ASP A 119 13.67 -14.84 -0.03
C ASP A 119 14.62 -14.74 1.17
N ALA A 120 15.65 -15.59 1.21
CA ALA A 120 16.68 -15.57 2.25
C ALA A 120 17.56 -14.31 2.24
N ASP A 121 17.53 -13.53 1.15
CA ASP A 121 18.22 -12.25 1.06
C ASP A 121 17.42 -11.13 1.76
N CYS A 122 16.18 -11.39 2.16
CA CYS A 122 15.31 -10.43 2.84
C CYS A 122 15.26 -10.69 4.35
N ALA A 123 14.98 -9.64 5.13
CA ALA A 123 14.76 -9.77 6.57
C ALA A 123 13.66 -10.80 6.89
N ALA A 124 13.77 -11.46 8.05
CA ALA A 124 12.85 -12.52 8.45
C ALA A 124 11.38 -12.07 8.34
N GLY A 125 10.58 -12.83 7.58
CA GLY A 125 9.18 -12.49 7.30
C GLY A 125 8.96 -11.69 6.01
N ASN A 126 9.99 -11.47 5.19
CA ASN A 126 9.91 -10.85 3.87
C ASN A 126 10.19 -11.88 2.75
N THR A 127 9.62 -11.63 1.56
CA THR A 127 9.86 -12.38 0.32
C THR A 127 10.49 -11.50 -0.73
N CYS A 128 11.32 -12.11 -1.57
CA CYS A 128 12.00 -11.43 -2.65
C CYS A 128 11.18 -11.50 -3.95
N ASN A 129 10.86 -10.34 -4.53
CA ASN A 129 10.42 -10.30 -5.92
C ASN A 129 11.66 -10.40 -6.83
N THR A 130 11.98 -11.61 -7.30
CA THR A 130 13.16 -11.87 -8.13
C THR A 130 13.13 -11.19 -9.50
N SER A 131 11.97 -10.73 -9.97
CA SER A 131 11.84 -9.97 -11.21
C SER A 131 12.19 -8.48 -11.03
N THR A 132 12.01 -7.92 -9.84
CA THR A 132 12.27 -6.50 -9.55
C THR A 132 13.43 -6.27 -8.60
N GLY A 133 13.92 -7.34 -7.94
CA GLY A 133 14.91 -7.27 -6.88
C GLY A 133 14.38 -6.66 -5.59
N VAL A 134 13.06 -6.55 -5.38
CA VAL A 134 12.53 -5.85 -4.19
C VAL A 134 12.11 -6.84 -3.11
N CYS A 135 12.70 -6.72 -1.92
CA CYS A 135 12.19 -7.36 -0.71
C CYS A 135 10.88 -6.71 -0.27
N SER A 136 9.83 -7.50 -0.18
CA SER A 136 8.52 -7.08 0.33
C SER A 136 8.13 -7.97 1.51
N PRO A 137 7.29 -7.51 2.46
CA PRO A 137 6.69 -8.38 3.45
C PRO A 137 6.15 -9.65 2.79
N ALA A 138 6.47 -10.82 3.34
CA ALA A 138 5.92 -12.07 2.87
C ALA A 138 4.41 -11.92 2.93
N ALA A 139 3.73 -12.19 1.80
CA ALA A 139 2.28 -12.15 1.77
C ALA A 139 1.78 -12.99 2.94
N ALA A 140 1.09 -12.35 3.89
CA ALA A 140 0.57 -13.05 5.05
C ALA A 140 -0.24 -14.24 4.53
N THR A 141 0.16 -15.45 4.93
CA THR A 141 -0.56 -16.65 4.54
C THR A 141 -1.91 -16.59 5.21
N CYS A 142 -2.96 -16.61 4.41
CA CYS A 142 -4.32 -16.49 4.88
C CYS A 142 -5.05 -17.82 4.68
N THR A 143 -5.96 -18.13 5.59
CA THR A 143 -6.89 -19.25 5.47
C THR A 143 -8.32 -18.72 5.53
N GLY A 144 -9.18 -19.20 4.64
CA GLY A 144 -10.54 -18.68 4.45
C GLY A 144 -10.65 -17.53 3.44
N GLU A 145 -11.85 -16.96 3.29
CA GLU A 145 -12.13 -15.87 2.35
C GLU A 145 -12.25 -14.51 3.06
N GLY A 146 -11.81 -13.43 2.40
CA GLY A 146 -11.98 -12.04 2.86
C GLY A 146 -10.81 -11.48 3.67
N LYS A 147 -11.12 -10.61 4.66
CA LYS A 147 -10.16 -9.81 5.45
C LYS A 147 -9.49 -10.58 6.60
N SER A 148 -10.02 -11.71 7.06
CA SER A 148 -9.79 -12.27 8.42
C SER A 148 -8.34 -12.35 8.93
N THR A 149 -7.34 -12.36 8.05
CA THR A 149 -5.90 -12.33 8.37
C THR A 149 -5.11 -11.28 7.57
N CYS A 150 -5.76 -10.56 6.64
CA CYS A 150 -5.12 -9.61 5.74
C CYS A 150 -5.30 -8.16 6.20
N ALA A 151 -4.29 -7.32 5.90
CA ALA A 151 -4.39 -5.89 6.09
C ALA A 151 -5.57 -5.29 5.30
N TYR A 152 -6.10 -4.15 5.76
CA TYR A 152 -7.17 -3.47 5.04
C TYR A 152 -6.73 -3.09 3.63
N GLY A 153 -7.60 -3.30 2.64
CA GLY A 153 -7.27 -3.15 1.22
C GLY A 153 -6.80 -4.46 0.57
N ASN A 154 -6.45 -5.48 1.34
CA ASN A 154 -6.09 -6.81 0.84
C ASN A 154 -7.16 -7.85 1.17
N ALA A 155 -7.23 -8.92 0.38
CA ALA A 155 -8.09 -10.06 0.64
C ALA A 155 -7.32 -11.36 0.40
N CYS A 156 -7.84 -12.46 0.96
CA CYS A 156 -7.23 -13.75 0.74
C CYS A 156 -7.54 -14.29 -0.66
N TYR A 157 -6.52 -14.37 -1.51
CA TYR A 157 -6.56 -15.01 -2.83
C TYR A 157 -5.56 -16.15 -2.87
N SER A 158 -6.01 -17.39 -3.10
CA SER A 158 -5.13 -18.57 -3.18
C SER A 158 -4.16 -18.73 -2.00
N ASN A 159 -4.65 -18.48 -0.77
CA ASN A 159 -3.88 -18.48 0.49
C ASN A 159 -2.84 -17.37 0.64
N LYS A 160 -2.91 -16.31 -0.18
CA LYS A 160 -2.07 -15.11 -0.06
C LYS A 160 -2.92 -13.86 0.13
N CYS A 161 -2.49 -12.98 1.02
CA CYS A 161 -3.08 -11.66 1.16
C CYS A 161 -2.61 -10.76 0.02
N ASP A 162 -3.46 -10.57 -0.99
CA ASP A 162 -3.19 -9.69 -2.13
C ASP A 162 -4.28 -8.62 -2.24
N ALA A 163 -3.94 -7.49 -2.87
CA ALA A 163 -4.93 -6.48 -3.22
C ALA A 163 -5.92 -7.04 -4.26
N PRO A 164 -7.22 -6.65 -4.21
CA PRO A 164 -8.15 -6.97 -5.28
C PRO A 164 -7.60 -6.52 -6.64
N PRO A 165 -7.82 -7.31 -7.71
CA PRO A 165 -7.32 -6.97 -9.04
C PRO A 165 -7.69 -5.55 -9.46
N ALA A 166 -6.72 -4.82 -9.99
CA ALA A 166 -6.96 -3.49 -10.51
C ALA A 166 -8.00 -3.55 -11.66
N PRO A 167 -8.98 -2.65 -11.70
CA PRO A 167 -10.05 -2.71 -12.69
C PRO A 167 -9.56 -2.27 -14.08
N THR A 168 -9.65 -3.17 -15.07
CA THR A 168 -9.26 -2.89 -16.46
C THR A 168 -10.42 -2.97 -17.45
N CYS A 169 -11.61 -3.36 -16.99
CA CYS A 169 -12.78 -3.57 -17.83
C CYS A 169 -13.34 -2.28 -18.45
N GLU A 170 -14.10 -2.41 -19.53
CA GLU A 170 -14.74 -1.30 -20.23
C GLU A 170 -15.71 -0.51 -19.32
N ASN A 171 -16.41 -1.19 -18.40
CA ASN A 171 -17.23 -0.53 -17.37
C ASN A 171 -16.40 0.46 -16.54
N TYR A 172 -15.15 0.12 -16.21
CA TYR A 172 -14.24 1.03 -15.53
C TYR A 172 -13.77 2.12 -16.49
N GLN A 173 -13.30 1.79 -17.69
CA GLN A 173 -12.77 2.80 -18.63
C GLN A 173 -13.80 3.92 -18.92
N ASN A 174 -15.08 3.55 -19.07
CA ASN A 174 -16.17 4.49 -19.33
C ASN A 174 -16.76 5.13 -18.06
N PHE A 175 -16.36 4.70 -16.86
CA PHE A 175 -16.83 5.29 -15.60
C PHE A 175 -16.16 6.65 -15.33
N GLY A 176 -16.92 7.72 -15.52
CA GLY A 176 -16.40 9.09 -15.36
C GLY A 176 -16.16 9.55 -13.92
N ASN A 177 -16.87 9.00 -12.92
CA ASN A 177 -16.79 9.48 -11.53
C ASN A 177 -15.75 8.75 -10.68
N LYS A 178 -14.49 8.74 -11.14
CA LYS A 178 -13.37 8.07 -10.43
C LYS A 178 -13.16 8.58 -9.01
N ALA A 179 -13.51 9.84 -8.74
CA ALA A 179 -13.39 10.46 -7.43
C ALA A 179 -14.28 9.82 -6.35
N ALA A 180 -15.31 9.06 -6.74
CA ALA A 180 -16.13 8.30 -5.80
C ALA A 180 -15.48 7.01 -5.30
N LEU A 181 -14.33 6.61 -5.87
CA LEU A 181 -13.59 5.41 -5.47
C LEU A 181 -12.55 5.75 -4.41
N GLY A 182 -12.08 4.73 -3.70
CA GLY A 182 -11.04 4.88 -2.69
C GLY A 182 -10.61 3.55 -2.08
N THR A 183 -9.91 3.65 -0.97
CA THR A 183 -9.39 2.51 -0.20
C THR A 183 -9.80 2.58 1.27
N THR A 184 -10.73 3.47 1.62
CA THR A 184 -11.18 3.71 3.00
C THR A 184 -12.59 3.15 3.26
N GLY A 185 -13.41 3.05 2.21
CA GLY A 185 -14.73 2.43 2.22
C GLY A 185 -14.69 0.92 1.96
N PRO A 186 -15.84 0.27 1.82
CA PRO A 186 -15.94 -1.18 1.68
C PRO A 186 -15.15 -1.73 0.48
N ILE A 187 -14.48 -2.86 0.71
CA ILE A 187 -13.66 -3.55 -0.29
C ILE A 187 -14.38 -4.79 -0.79
N ILE A 188 -14.71 -4.80 -2.07
CA ILE A 188 -15.23 -5.96 -2.81
C ILE A 188 -14.05 -6.84 -3.17
N PHE A 189 -14.11 -8.11 -2.78
CA PHE A 189 -13.02 -9.07 -3.04
C PHE A 189 -13.49 -10.26 -3.89
N LYS A 190 -14.80 -10.49 -4.01
CA LYS A 190 -15.32 -11.64 -4.73
C LYS A 190 -16.70 -11.33 -5.32
N VAL A 191 -16.90 -11.75 -6.56
CA VAL A 191 -18.21 -11.76 -7.23
C VAL A 191 -18.36 -13.09 -7.98
N GLU A 192 -19.51 -13.74 -7.84
CA GLU A 192 -19.80 -15.04 -8.48
C GLU A 192 -21.21 -15.07 -9.07
N THR A 193 -21.34 -15.59 -10.30
CA THR A 193 -22.63 -15.90 -10.89
C THR A 193 -23.30 -17.06 -10.15
N ILE A 194 -24.51 -16.83 -9.66
CA ILE A 194 -25.32 -17.88 -9.02
C ILE A 194 -26.42 -18.42 -9.94
N GLY A 195 -26.72 -17.74 -11.04
CA GLY A 195 -27.58 -18.26 -12.10
C GLY A 195 -28.34 -17.18 -12.87
N ALA A 196 -28.94 -17.58 -13.98
CA ALA A 196 -29.83 -16.75 -14.76
C ALA A 196 -31.02 -17.58 -15.26
N ALA A 197 -32.23 -17.01 -15.18
CA ALA A 197 -33.45 -17.65 -15.65
C ALA A 197 -34.47 -16.60 -16.07
N ILE A 198 -35.42 -16.99 -16.92
CA ILE A 198 -36.58 -16.15 -17.23
C ILE A 198 -37.42 -16.00 -15.95
N ASP A 199 -37.64 -14.76 -15.53
CA ASP A 199 -38.38 -14.40 -14.32
C ASP A 199 -39.14 -13.11 -14.61
N THR A 200 -40.24 -13.22 -15.35
CA THR A 200 -41.10 -12.09 -15.74
C THR A 200 -41.85 -11.47 -14.55
N GLY A 201 -41.89 -12.16 -13.41
CA GLY A 201 -42.44 -11.60 -12.17
C GLY A 201 -41.50 -10.58 -11.55
N TYR A 202 -40.19 -10.85 -11.58
CA TYR A 202 -39.16 -9.91 -11.13
C TYR A 202 -38.80 -8.88 -12.21
N CYS A 203 -38.53 -9.36 -13.43
CA CYS A 203 -38.18 -8.55 -14.59
C CYS A 203 -39.43 -8.21 -15.41
N GLN A 204 -40.06 -7.10 -15.04
CA GLN A 204 -41.32 -6.66 -15.64
C GLN A 204 -41.15 -6.02 -17.03
N ASP A 205 -39.92 -5.67 -17.41
CA ASP A 205 -39.62 -5.16 -18.76
C ASP A 205 -39.61 -6.34 -19.76
N PRO A 206 -40.53 -6.37 -20.74
CA PRO A 206 -40.60 -7.45 -21.71
C PRO A 206 -39.37 -7.52 -22.64
N SER A 207 -38.57 -6.45 -22.74
CA SER A 207 -37.30 -6.46 -23.48
C SER A 207 -36.14 -7.10 -22.69
N ALA A 208 -36.32 -7.29 -21.38
CA ALA A 208 -35.31 -7.82 -20.47
C ALA A 208 -35.87 -8.84 -19.46
N PRO A 209 -36.55 -9.92 -19.89
CA PRO A 209 -37.31 -10.81 -19.00
C PRO A 209 -36.45 -11.80 -18.20
N LYS A 210 -35.14 -11.89 -18.49
CA LYS A 210 -34.22 -12.82 -17.82
C LYS A 210 -33.59 -12.15 -16.60
N ARG A 211 -33.70 -12.78 -15.43
CA ARG A 211 -33.03 -12.34 -14.20
C ARG A 211 -31.68 -13.03 -14.06
N ALA A 212 -30.60 -12.30 -14.29
CA ALA A 212 -29.25 -12.72 -13.96
C ALA A 212 -28.91 -12.35 -12.51
N ARG A 213 -28.36 -13.29 -11.76
CA ARG A 213 -28.03 -13.13 -10.34
C ARG A 213 -26.56 -13.38 -10.09
N VAL A 214 -25.97 -12.55 -9.26
CA VAL A 214 -24.61 -12.73 -8.75
C VAL A 214 -24.58 -12.56 -7.24
N THR A 215 -23.67 -13.23 -6.56
CA THR A 215 -23.30 -12.96 -5.17
C THR A 215 -22.05 -12.10 -5.17
N LEU A 216 -22.08 -11.01 -4.39
CA LEU A 216 -20.94 -10.12 -4.16
C LEU A 216 -20.55 -10.21 -2.69
N SER A 217 -19.27 -10.43 -2.43
CA SER A 217 -18.70 -10.46 -1.08
C SER A 217 -17.78 -9.26 -0.88
N ALA A 218 -18.01 -8.54 0.21
CA ALA A 218 -17.24 -7.37 0.58
C ALA A 218 -16.91 -7.36 2.08
N TYR A 219 -15.88 -6.62 2.45
CA TYR A 219 -15.57 -6.31 3.84
C TYR A 219 -15.40 -4.80 4.06
N SER A 220 -15.50 -4.35 5.30
CA SER A 220 -15.37 -2.93 5.66
C SER A 220 -14.82 -2.74 7.08
N SER A 221 -14.14 -1.62 7.32
CA SER A 221 -13.71 -1.20 8.66
C SER A 221 -14.88 -0.60 9.45
N THR A 222 -15.85 -0.05 8.74
CA THR A 222 -17.12 0.43 9.29
C THR A 222 -18.17 -0.69 9.17
N PRO A 223 -18.96 -0.97 10.21
CA PRO A 223 -20.00 -1.99 10.18
C PRO A 223 -20.95 -1.83 9.00
N PHE A 224 -21.20 -2.91 8.27
CA PHE A 224 -22.32 -2.93 7.31
C PHE A 224 -23.65 -2.77 8.06
N PRO A 225 -24.65 -2.14 7.41
CA PRO A 225 -25.98 -2.00 7.99
C PRO A 225 -26.63 -3.36 8.21
N GLN A 226 -27.60 -3.43 9.11
CA GLN A 226 -28.26 -4.69 9.43
C GLN A 226 -29.21 -5.13 8.32
N THR A 227 -29.73 -4.18 7.52
CA THR A 227 -30.68 -4.46 6.46
C THR A 227 -30.20 -3.93 5.10
N ALA A 228 -30.62 -4.61 4.02
CA ALA A 228 -30.31 -4.18 2.66
C ALA A 228 -30.86 -2.78 2.31
N LYS A 229 -31.96 -2.35 2.96
CA LYS A 229 -32.57 -1.04 2.73
C LYS A 229 -31.69 0.13 3.17
N GLU A 230 -30.80 -0.12 4.12
CA GLU A 230 -29.89 0.86 4.69
C GLU A 230 -28.51 0.85 3.98
N LEU A 231 -28.33 -0.05 3.01
CA LEU A 231 -27.10 -0.20 2.24
C LEU A 231 -26.94 0.94 1.22
N ASN A 232 -26.55 2.10 1.72
CA ASN A 232 -26.30 3.29 0.92
C ASN A 232 -24.91 3.24 0.26
N GLY A 233 -24.78 3.92 -0.89
CA GLY A 233 -23.51 4.07 -1.59
C GLY A 233 -23.03 2.81 -2.33
N PHE A 234 -23.81 1.72 -2.35
CA PHE A 234 -23.55 0.56 -3.18
C PHE A 234 -24.14 0.73 -4.58
N LEU A 235 -23.29 0.63 -5.61
CA LEU A 235 -23.64 1.00 -6.98
C LEU A 235 -23.03 0.00 -7.97
N TYR A 236 -23.59 -0.07 -9.18
CA TYR A 236 -22.99 -0.77 -10.30
C TYR A 236 -22.93 0.12 -11.55
N VAL A 237 -22.01 -0.18 -12.44
CA VAL A 237 -21.70 0.58 -13.65
C VAL A 237 -21.84 -0.35 -14.85
N ARG A 238 -22.64 0.08 -15.84
CA ARG A 238 -22.78 -0.60 -17.14
C ARG A 238 -21.59 -0.30 -18.04
N VAL A 239 -21.46 -1.07 -19.13
CA VAL A 239 -20.35 -0.94 -20.08
C VAL A 239 -20.25 0.48 -20.63
N ASN A 240 -21.38 1.14 -20.86
CA ASN A 240 -21.46 2.54 -21.30
C ASN A 240 -21.12 3.59 -20.21
N GLY A 241 -20.61 3.19 -19.05
CA GLY A 241 -20.25 4.08 -17.94
C GLY A 241 -21.42 4.55 -17.08
N THR A 242 -22.67 4.18 -17.42
CA THR A 242 -23.85 4.59 -16.64
C THR A 242 -23.86 3.90 -15.28
N THR A 243 -24.01 4.70 -14.23
CA THR A 243 -24.08 4.23 -12.84
C THR A 243 -25.54 4.03 -12.43
N LEU A 244 -25.83 2.92 -11.75
CA LEU A 244 -27.17 2.53 -11.31
C LEU A 244 -27.11 1.91 -9.91
N THR A 245 -28.21 2.01 -9.18
CA THR A 245 -28.36 1.35 -7.88
C THR A 245 -28.83 -0.09 -8.09
N PRO A 246 -28.14 -1.09 -7.52
CA PRO A 246 -28.57 -2.48 -7.59
C PRO A 246 -29.84 -2.70 -6.77
N SER A 247 -30.71 -3.57 -7.28
CA SER A 247 -31.82 -4.08 -6.49
C SER A 247 -31.30 -5.24 -5.63
N VAL A 248 -31.12 -4.97 -4.34
CA VAL A 248 -30.82 -5.99 -3.34
C VAL A 248 -32.13 -6.41 -2.70
N SER A 249 -32.54 -7.65 -2.95
CA SER A 249 -33.77 -8.18 -2.38
C SER A 249 -33.64 -8.30 -0.84
N SER A 250 -34.68 -7.89 -0.11
CA SER A 250 -34.75 -8.05 1.34
C SER A 250 -35.16 -9.47 1.76
N SER A 251 -35.31 -10.42 0.83
CA SER A 251 -35.57 -11.81 1.18
C SER A 251 -34.42 -12.39 1.99
N SER A 252 -34.75 -13.26 2.94
CA SER A 252 -33.76 -13.94 3.79
C SER A 252 -32.67 -14.61 2.94
N GLY A 253 -31.41 -14.41 3.34
CA GLY A 253 -30.23 -14.97 2.65
C GLY A 253 -29.71 -14.15 1.46
N ASN A 254 -30.44 -13.16 0.95
CA ASN A 254 -29.96 -12.30 -0.15
C ASN A 254 -29.08 -11.13 0.31
N TYR A 255 -29.13 -10.79 1.59
CA TYR A 255 -28.22 -9.86 2.24
C TYR A 255 -27.87 -10.45 3.59
N THR A 256 -26.61 -10.82 3.75
CA THR A 256 -26.11 -11.39 5.00
C THR A 256 -24.90 -10.60 5.44
N VAL A 257 -24.86 -10.28 6.73
CA VAL A 257 -23.72 -9.63 7.37
C VAL A 257 -23.17 -10.55 8.43
N SER A 258 -21.85 -10.63 8.51
CA SER A 258 -21.14 -11.52 9.42
C SER A 258 -19.93 -10.85 10.04
N GLY A 259 -19.39 -11.47 11.08
CA GLY A 259 -18.33 -10.91 11.91
C GLY A 259 -18.87 -10.14 13.12
N ALA A 260 -18.04 -10.01 14.15
CA ALA A 260 -18.43 -9.44 15.44
C ALA A 260 -18.87 -7.96 15.31
N ASN A 261 -18.31 -7.25 14.33
CA ASN A 261 -18.61 -5.86 14.01
C ASN A 261 -19.38 -5.72 12.70
N ARG A 262 -19.97 -6.79 12.16
CA ARG A 262 -20.60 -6.80 10.82
C ARG A 262 -19.63 -6.29 9.74
N GLU A 263 -18.38 -6.71 9.83
CA GLU A 263 -17.30 -6.29 8.95
C GLU A 263 -17.33 -7.00 7.59
N ARG A 264 -18.12 -8.06 7.42
CA ARG A 264 -18.31 -8.77 6.15
C ARG A 264 -19.77 -8.72 5.71
N ALA A 265 -20.00 -8.52 4.42
CA ALA A 265 -21.31 -8.66 3.79
C ALA A 265 -21.23 -9.56 2.55
N ASP A 266 -22.23 -10.43 2.41
CA ASP A 266 -22.48 -11.20 1.19
C ASP A 266 -23.87 -10.80 0.65
N ILE A 267 -23.91 -10.34 -0.60
CA ILE A 267 -25.01 -9.60 -1.21
C ILE A 267 -25.39 -10.25 -2.54
N ILE A 268 -26.63 -10.71 -2.65
CA ILE A 268 -27.18 -11.20 -3.91
C ILE A 268 -27.79 -10.04 -4.68
N ILE A 269 -27.23 -9.80 -5.86
CA ILE A 269 -27.63 -8.75 -6.78
C ILE A 269 -28.37 -9.39 -7.94
N SER A 270 -29.52 -8.83 -8.28
CA SER A 270 -30.31 -9.25 -9.43
C SER A 270 -30.34 -8.15 -10.49
N THR A 271 -30.15 -8.55 -11.74
CA THR A 271 -30.23 -7.66 -12.91
C THR A 271 -31.10 -8.28 -13.98
N CYS A 272 -31.87 -7.45 -14.67
CA CYS A 272 -32.72 -7.86 -15.77
C CYS A 272 -31.99 -7.66 -17.10
N VAL A 273 -31.98 -8.70 -17.93
CA VAL A 273 -31.28 -8.76 -19.21
C VAL A 273 -32.16 -9.40 -20.28
N ALA A 274 -31.82 -9.20 -21.55
CA ALA A 274 -32.54 -9.79 -22.66
C ALA A 274 -32.59 -11.32 -22.56
N GLU A 275 -33.67 -11.93 -23.07
CA GLU A 275 -33.84 -13.38 -23.10
C GLU A 275 -32.72 -14.09 -23.87
N SER A 276 -32.16 -13.48 -24.92
CA SER A 276 -31.05 -14.02 -25.69
C SER A 276 -29.67 -13.78 -25.07
N SER A 277 -29.59 -13.01 -23.98
CA SER A 277 -28.33 -12.71 -23.31
C SER A 277 -27.76 -13.96 -22.65
N ASN A 278 -26.49 -14.27 -22.88
CA ASN A 278 -25.77 -15.35 -22.20
C ASN A 278 -24.64 -14.81 -21.31
N THR A 279 -24.44 -13.49 -21.31
CA THR A 279 -23.39 -12.85 -20.55
C THR A 279 -23.81 -11.46 -20.09
N THR A 280 -23.25 -10.98 -18.98
CA THR A 280 -23.45 -9.59 -18.52
C THR A 280 -22.15 -9.05 -17.92
N SER A 281 -21.63 -7.95 -18.45
CA SER A 281 -20.46 -7.24 -17.88
C SER A 281 -20.91 -6.07 -17.00
N LEU A 282 -20.55 -6.11 -15.71
CA LEU A 282 -20.86 -5.05 -14.75
C LEU A 282 -19.62 -4.70 -13.93
N GLY A 283 -19.47 -3.41 -13.63
CA GLY A 283 -18.55 -2.94 -12.60
C GLY A 283 -19.32 -2.67 -11.31
N TYR A 284 -18.79 -3.05 -10.16
CA TYR A 284 -19.41 -2.80 -8.85
C TYR A 284 -18.50 -1.93 -8.00
N TYR A 285 -19.08 -1.04 -7.20
CA TYR A 285 -18.31 -0.29 -6.22
C TYR A 285 -19.18 0.17 -5.04
N PHE A 286 -18.51 0.46 -3.93
CA PHE A 286 -19.05 1.27 -2.85
C PHE A 286 -18.39 2.64 -2.88
N THR A 287 -19.11 3.71 -2.52
CA THR A 287 -18.50 5.03 -2.34
C THR A 287 -17.32 4.94 -1.35
N GLY A 288 -16.15 5.45 -1.76
CA GLY A 288 -14.90 5.38 -1.01
C GLY A 288 -14.21 4.01 -1.03
N GLY A 289 -14.81 3.00 -1.66
CA GLY A 289 -14.29 1.65 -1.82
C GLY A 289 -13.65 1.40 -3.18
N ASN A 290 -13.22 0.15 -3.41
CA ASN A 290 -12.64 -0.25 -4.69
C ASN A 290 -13.70 -0.46 -5.78
N PHE A 291 -13.26 -0.42 -7.04
CA PHE A 291 -14.08 -0.82 -8.18
C PHE A 291 -13.73 -2.25 -8.58
N TYR A 292 -14.75 -3.09 -8.76
CA TYR A 292 -14.61 -4.50 -9.09
C TYR A 292 -15.31 -4.82 -10.40
N CYS A 293 -14.55 -5.27 -11.40
CA CYS A 293 -15.07 -5.70 -12.69
C CYS A 293 -15.52 -7.16 -12.62
N TYR A 294 -16.70 -7.47 -13.15
CA TYR A 294 -17.15 -8.85 -13.26
C TYR A 294 -17.92 -9.12 -14.55
N GLN A 295 -17.50 -10.17 -15.25
CA GLN A 295 -18.19 -10.73 -16.40
C GLN A 295 -18.95 -11.99 -15.94
N SER A 296 -20.26 -11.87 -15.84
CA SER A 296 -21.14 -13.01 -15.57
C SER A 296 -21.38 -13.78 -16.87
N ASN A 297 -21.13 -15.08 -16.87
CA ASN A 297 -21.45 -15.99 -17.97
C ASN A 297 -22.45 -17.04 -17.45
N TYR A 298 -23.54 -17.26 -18.16
CA TYR A 298 -24.66 -18.11 -17.71
C TYR A 298 -25.43 -18.74 -18.87
#